data_AF-A0A2V3W4K4-F1
#
_entry.id   AF-A0A2V3W4K4-F1
#
_cell.length_a   1.000
_cell.length_b   1.000
_cell.length_c   1.000
_cell.angle_alpha   90.00
_cell.angle_beta   90.00
_cell.angle_gamma   90.00
#
_symmetry.space_group_name_H-M   'P 1'
#
loop_
_entity.id
_entity.type
_entity.pdbx_description
1 polymer ?
#
loop_
_entity_poly.entity_id
_entity_poly.type
_entity_poly.pdbx_seq_one_letter_code
_entity_poly.pdbx_strand_id
1 'polypeptide(L)'
;MKVLLVLFTVSFLSACAHLIDSKEKPQWYEETLAGEHAVLADCVINKLQSDGRSFMRTLQFRNRRYSDIDASEIDALDTRYLRNMVATYAPSNPDAVLIYATAATETLPYAHRNTDSESAYAFALMLKKIDDTTVNATLKGDRYFADIAWKILQTCATSTAYP
;
A
#
# COMPACT_ATOMS: atom_id res chain seq x y z
N MET A 1 -13.56 -37.65 -34.83
CA MET A 1 -14.14 -37.04 -33.62
C MET A 1 -13.23 -37.08 -32.39
N LYS A 2 -12.64 -38.24 -32.02
CA LYS A 2 -11.76 -38.34 -30.84
C LYS A 2 -10.48 -37.48 -30.89
N VAL A 3 -9.85 -37.37 -32.06
CA VAL A 3 -8.60 -36.59 -32.25
C VAL A 3 -8.83 -35.07 -32.09
N LEU A 4 -10.00 -34.57 -32.51
CA LEU A 4 -10.37 -33.15 -32.40
C LEU A 4 -10.59 -32.75 -30.93
N LEU A 5 -11.16 -33.65 -30.12
CA LEU A 5 -11.39 -33.46 -28.69
C LEU A 5 -10.07 -33.39 -27.89
N VAL A 6 -9.08 -34.20 -28.26
CA VAL A 6 -7.75 -34.18 -27.64
C VAL A 6 -7.00 -32.88 -27.96
N LEU A 7 -7.09 -32.40 -29.21
CA LEU A 7 -6.46 -31.13 -29.62
C LEU A 7 -7.03 -29.93 -28.85
N PHE A 8 -8.35 -29.86 -28.66
CA PHE A 8 -8.97 -28.79 -27.87
C PHE A 8 -8.53 -28.80 -26.40
N THR A 9 -8.43 -29.98 -25.77
CA THR A 9 -8.00 -30.07 -24.36
C THR A 9 -6.56 -29.60 -24.14
N VAL A 10 -5.65 -29.83 -25.11
CA VAL A 10 -4.25 -29.41 -24.99
C VAL A 10 -4.09 -27.90 -25.19
N SER A 11 -4.92 -27.27 -26.04
CA SER A 11 -4.91 -25.82 -26.25
C SER A 11 -5.45 -25.01 -25.07
N PHE A 12 -6.41 -25.55 -24.30
CA PHE A 12 -6.90 -24.88 -23.09
C PHE A 12 -5.92 -24.97 -21.92
N LEU A 13 -5.10 -26.03 -21.84
CA LEU A 13 -4.12 -26.21 -20.77
C LEU A 13 -2.87 -25.33 -20.93
N SER A 14 -2.48 -24.95 -22.16
CA SER A 14 -1.31 -24.09 -22.38
C SER A 14 -1.58 -22.61 -22.06
N ALA A 15 -2.83 -22.16 -22.09
CA ALA A 15 -3.21 -20.79 -21.75
C ALA A 15 -3.07 -20.49 -20.24
N CYS A 16 -3.21 -21.50 -19.38
CA CYS A 16 -3.06 -21.32 -17.92
C CYS A 16 -1.60 -21.35 -17.45
N ALA A 17 -0.67 -21.88 -18.25
CA ALA A 17 0.75 -21.94 -17.87
C ALA A 17 1.42 -20.56 -17.88
N HIS A 18 0.91 -19.60 -18.64
CA HIS A 18 1.45 -18.22 -18.69
C HIS A 18 0.90 -17.28 -17.60
N LEU A 19 -0.06 -17.72 -16.79
CA LEU A 19 -0.65 -16.90 -15.71
C LEU A 19 0.09 -17.04 -14.37
N ILE A 20 1.02 -17.99 -14.26
CA ILE A 20 1.58 -18.40 -12.96
C ILE A 20 2.81 -17.57 -12.54
N ASP A 21 3.46 -16.84 -13.45
CA ASP A 21 4.73 -16.15 -13.14
C ASP A 21 4.77 -14.69 -13.62
N SER A 22 3.69 -13.93 -13.39
CA SER A 22 3.80 -12.47 -13.40
C SER A 22 4.38 -12.02 -12.06
N LYS A 23 5.70 -12.17 -11.89
CA LYS A 23 6.44 -11.35 -10.93
C LYS A 23 6.48 -9.92 -11.46
N GLU A 24 5.34 -9.25 -11.39
CA GLU A 24 5.23 -7.84 -11.78
C GLU A 24 6.24 -7.06 -10.94
N LYS A 25 7.10 -6.29 -11.63
CA LYS A 25 8.13 -5.52 -10.93
C LYS A 25 7.42 -4.50 -10.04
N PRO A 26 7.88 -4.31 -8.79
CA PRO A 26 7.32 -3.26 -7.95
C PRO A 26 7.48 -1.92 -8.66
N GLN A 27 6.45 -1.10 -8.60
CA GLN A 27 6.47 0.28 -9.06
C GLN A 27 7.23 1.12 -8.04
N TRP A 28 8.03 2.07 -8.56
CA TRP A 28 8.79 3.00 -7.77
C TRP A 28 8.45 4.43 -8.21
N TYR A 29 8.22 5.30 -7.23
CA TYR A 29 8.12 6.74 -7.43
C TYR A 29 9.09 7.45 -6.49
N GLU A 30 9.63 8.58 -6.96
CA GLU A 30 10.44 9.48 -6.17
C GLU A 30 10.23 10.91 -6.68
N GLU A 31 9.87 11.83 -5.79
CA GLU A 31 9.64 13.24 -6.12
C GLU A 31 9.82 14.13 -4.89
N THR A 32 10.31 15.35 -5.10
CA THR A 32 10.29 16.39 -4.06
C THR A 32 8.95 17.13 -4.10
N LEU A 33 8.26 17.17 -2.96
CA LEU A 33 6.94 17.78 -2.83
C LEU A 33 6.95 18.87 -1.76
N ALA A 34 6.08 19.85 -1.92
CA ALA A 34 5.83 20.87 -0.90
C ALA A 34 4.91 20.31 0.21
N GLY A 35 5.16 20.73 1.45
CA GLY A 35 4.40 20.39 2.64
C GLY A 35 5.27 19.80 3.77
N GLU A 36 4.71 19.74 4.98
CA GLU A 36 5.34 19.05 6.11
C GLU A 36 5.04 17.54 6.03
N HIS A 37 6.03 16.71 6.36
CA HIS A 37 5.92 15.26 6.26
C HIS A 37 4.75 14.66 7.07
N ALA A 38 4.45 15.20 8.26
CA ALA A 38 3.35 14.71 9.08
C ALA A 38 1.98 15.11 8.52
N VAL A 39 1.79 16.37 8.16
CA VAL A 39 0.55 16.87 7.54
C VAL A 39 0.23 16.11 6.25
N LEU A 40 1.23 15.90 5.40
CA LEU A 40 1.07 15.13 4.17
C LEU A 40 0.70 13.67 4.47
N ALA A 41 1.37 13.02 5.43
CA ALA A 41 1.05 11.65 5.79
C ALA A 41 -0.39 11.50 6.32
N ASP A 42 -0.82 12.41 7.20
CA ASP A 42 -2.17 12.38 7.75
C ASP A 42 -3.24 12.62 6.67
N CYS A 43 -3.00 13.55 5.73
CA CYS A 43 -3.88 13.74 4.58
C CYS A 43 -3.99 12.47 3.73
N VAL A 44 -2.87 11.83 3.42
CA VAL A 44 -2.82 10.61 2.61
C VAL A 44 -3.57 9.47 3.29
N ILE A 45 -3.30 9.23 4.58
CA ILE A 45 -3.98 8.19 5.36
C ILE A 45 -5.48 8.42 5.41
N ASN A 46 -5.93 9.64 5.70
CA ASN A 46 -7.35 9.96 5.76
C ASN A 46 -8.03 9.68 4.41
N LYS A 47 -7.41 10.06 3.29
CA LYS A 47 -7.94 9.76 1.96
C LYS A 47 -7.96 8.27 1.66
N LEU A 48 -6.88 7.54 1.95
CA LEU A 48 -6.79 6.09 1.75
C LEU A 48 -7.85 5.33 2.56
N GLN A 49 -8.06 5.70 3.83
CA GLN A 49 -9.07 5.07 4.69
C GLN A 49 -10.50 5.40 4.27
N SER A 50 -10.72 6.59 3.70
CA SER A 50 -12.03 6.99 3.16
C SER A 50 -12.35 6.41 1.78
N ASP A 51 -11.40 5.72 1.14
CA ASP A 51 -11.59 5.16 -0.20
C ASP A 51 -12.57 3.97 -0.17
N GLY A 52 -13.79 4.20 -0.65
CA GLY A 52 -14.87 3.23 -0.60
C GLY A 52 -14.76 2.06 -1.59
N ARG A 53 -13.74 2.03 -2.46
CA ARG A 53 -13.59 0.97 -3.47
C ARG A 53 -13.34 -0.38 -2.78
N SER A 54 -14.02 -1.44 -3.25
CA SER A 54 -14.03 -2.75 -2.57
C SER A 54 -12.65 -3.36 -2.37
N PHE A 55 -11.74 -3.18 -3.35
CA PHE A 55 -10.37 -3.69 -3.28
C PHE A 55 -9.51 -2.99 -2.21
N MET A 56 -9.90 -1.79 -1.75
CA MET A 56 -9.19 -1.11 -0.66
C MET A 56 -9.47 -1.75 0.70
N ARG A 57 -10.57 -2.50 0.83
CA ARG A 57 -10.95 -3.18 2.07
C ARG A 57 -10.01 -4.31 2.47
N THR A 58 -9.22 -4.81 1.52
CA THR A 58 -8.20 -5.82 1.79
C THR A 58 -6.89 -5.20 2.26
N LEU A 59 -6.79 -3.87 2.33
CA LEU A 59 -5.62 -3.17 2.83
C LEU A 59 -5.82 -2.70 4.27
N GLN A 60 -4.79 -2.88 5.08
CA GLN A 60 -4.65 -2.21 6.36
C GLN A 60 -3.51 -1.20 6.27
N PHE A 61 -3.74 0.00 6.77
CA PHE A 61 -2.75 1.08 6.73
C PHE A 61 -2.09 1.25 8.08
N ARG A 62 -0.77 1.42 8.10
CA ARG A 62 -0.02 1.87 9.27
C ARG A 62 0.59 3.23 8.96
N ASN A 63 0.37 4.19 9.86
CA ASN A 63 0.97 5.51 9.82
C ASN A 63 2.07 5.57 10.87
N ARG A 64 3.34 5.72 10.46
CA ARG A 64 4.47 5.82 11.38
C ARG A 64 5.14 7.17 11.25
N ARG A 65 5.55 7.73 12.38
CA ARG A 65 6.38 8.92 12.47
C ARG A 65 7.73 8.57 13.09
N TYR A 66 8.80 8.93 12.39
CA TYR A 66 10.18 8.77 12.81
C TYR A 66 10.75 10.13 13.22
N SER A 67 10.70 10.42 14.52
CA SER A 67 11.12 11.72 15.07
C SER A 67 12.63 11.96 15.03
N ASP A 68 13.42 10.90 14.95
CA ASP A 68 14.89 10.95 14.91
C ASP A 68 15.45 11.31 13.52
N ILE A 69 14.64 11.19 12.46
CA ILE A 69 15.04 11.52 11.09
C ILE A 69 14.06 12.47 10.38
N ASP A 70 13.12 13.06 11.11
CA ASP A 70 12.04 13.91 10.59
C ASP A 70 11.35 13.30 9.37
N ALA A 71 10.80 12.10 9.54
CA ALA A 71 10.11 11.40 8.47
C ALA A 71 8.78 10.80 8.92
N SER A 72 7.90 10.57 7.95
CA SER A 72 6.69 9.77 8.11
C SER A 72 6.67 8.64 7.08
N GLU A 73 6.20 7.47 7.47
CA GLU A 73 6.03 6.31 6.59
C GLU A 73 4.62 5.77 6.68
N ILE A 74 4.03 5.52 5.52
CA ILE A 74 2.73 4.88 5.36
C ILE A 74 2.94 3.53 4.71
N ASP A 75 2.56 2.49 5.42
CA ASP A 75 2.55 1.14 4.90
C ASP A 75 1.12 0.69 4.62
N ALA A 76 0.91 0.11 3.44
CA ALA A 76 -0.30 -0.63 3.13
C ALA A 76 -0.02 -2.13 3.16
N LEU A 77 -0.57 -2.81 4.16
CA LEU A 77 -0.49 -4.25 4.34
C LEU A 77 -1.66 -4.91 3.63
N ASP A 78 -1.39 -5.81 2.70
CA ASP A 78 -2.43 -6.63 2.10
C ASP A 78 -2.77 -7.78 3.03
N THR A 79 -3.95 -7.68 3.63
CA THR A 79 -4.49 -8.63 4.60
C THR A 79 -4.58 -10.05 4.07
N ARG A 80 -4.65 -10.26 2.76
CA ARG A 80 -4.68 -11.60 2.13
C ARG A 80 -3.37 -12.36 2.35
N TYR A 81 -2.26 -11.64 2.56
CA TYR A 81 -0.93 -12.22 2.69
C TYR A 81 -0.36 -12.11 4.11
N LEU A 82 -1.11 -11.57 5.07
CA LEU A 82 -0.66 -11.48 6.46
C LEU A 82 -0.73 -12.84 7.15
N ARG A 83 0.44 -13.35 7.54
CA ARG A 83 0.54 -14.55 8.37
C ARG A 83 -0.03 -14.25 9.75
N ASN A 84 -0.89 -15.16 10.25
CA ASN A 84 -1.57 -15.10 11.56
C ASN A 84 -2.81 -14.20 11.64
N MET A 85 -3.45 -13.85 10.52
CA MET A 85 -4.75 -13.19 10.60
C MET A 85 -5.83 -14.21 11.02
N VAL A 86 -6.44 -13.99 12.18
CA VAL A 86 -7.55 -14.82 12.67
C VAL A 86 -8.77 -14.59 11.78
N ALA A 87 -9.49 -15.64 11.41
CA ALA A 87 -10.64 -15.57 10.49
C ALA A 87 -11.67 -14.49 10.87
N THR A 88 -11.84 -14.21 12.17
CA THR A 88 -12.71 -13.14 12.70
C THR A 88 -12.36 -11.73 12.18
N TYR A 89 -11.11 -11.50 11.77
CA TYR A 89 -10.61 -10.20 11.31
C TYR A 89 -10.17 -10.21 9.84
N ALA A 90 -10.36 -11.32 9.12
CA ALA A 90 -9.95 -11.46 7.73
C ALA A 90 -10.97 -10.77 6.80
N PRO A 91 -10.57 -9.81 5.94
CA PRO A 91 -11.51 -9.12 5.04
C PRO A 91 -12.22 -10.01 4.02
N SER A 92 -11.73 -11.23 3.80
CA SER A 92 -12.38 -12.25 2.96
C SER A 92 -13.48 -13.04 3.67
N ASN A 93 -13.60 -12.94 5.00
CA ASN A 93 -14.65 -13.59 5.76
C ASN A 93 -15.90 -12.67 5.82
N PRO A 94 -17.06 -13.11 5.32
CA PRO A 94 -18.29 -12.30 5.35
C PRO A 94 -18.76 -11.98 6.78
N ASP A 95 -18.37 -12.79 7.76
CA ASP A 95 -18.70 -12.60 9.18
C ASP A 95 -17.58 -11.86 9.94
N ALA A 96 -16.59 -11.31 9.24
CA ALA A 96 -15.50 -10.59 9.89
C ALA A 96 -16.00 -9.32 10.57
N VAL A 97 -15.60 -9.15 11.84
CA VAL A 97 -15.74 -7.87 12.53
C VAL A 97 -14.55 -7.03 12.13
N LEU A 98 -14.73 -6.21 11.08
CA LEU A 98 -13.72 -5.27 10.64
C LEU A 98 -13.55 -4.17 11.70
N ILE A 99 -12.44 -4.22 12.44
CA ILE A 99 -12.04 -3.11 13.29
C ILE A 99 -11.45 -2.04 12.36
N TYR A 100 -12.30 -1.11 11.94
CA TYR A 100 -11.86 0.13 11.29
C TYR A 100 -11.23 1.06 12.32
N ALA A 101 -10.15 0.63 12.96
CA ALA A 101 -9.36 1.54 13.76
C ALA A 101 -8.78 2.59 12.80
N THR A 102 -9.03 3.88 13.09
CA THR A 102 -8.24 4.97 12.51
C THR A 102 -6.77 4.60 12.66
N ALA A 103 -5.99 4.72 11.59
CA ALA A 103 -4.57 4.39 11.62
C ALA A 103 -3.87 5.47 12.43
N ALA A 104 -3.91 5.32 13.75
CA ALA A 104 -3.30 6.25 14.68
C ALA A 104 -1.80 6.31 14.39
N THR A 105 -1.24 7.51 14.44
CA THR A 105 0.17 7.73 14.15
C THR A 105 1.03 7.07 15.23
N GLU A 106 1.78 6.04 14.85
CA GLU A 106 2.75 5.37 15.69
C GLU A 106 4.06 6.17 15.66
N THR A 107 4.49 6.74 16.79
CA THR A 107 5.79 7.44 16.87
C THR A 107 6.86 6.47 17.36
N LEU A 108 7.88 6.21 16.55
CA LEU A 108 8.93 5.22 16.81
C LEU A 108 10.30 5.75 16.36
N PRO A 109 11.43 5.28 16.93
CA PRO A 109 12.75 5.55 16.37
C PRO A 109 12.95 4.84 15.02
N TYR A 110 13.65 5.46 14.07
CA TYR A 110 13.91 4.90 12.74
C TYR A 110 14.66 3.57 12.77
N ALA A 111 15.46 3.31 13.81
CA ALA A 111 16.10 2.01 14.02
C ALA A 111 15.10 0.83 14.13
N HIS A 112 13.83 1.11 14.45
CA HIS A 112 12.76 0.09 14.48
C HIS A 112 12.11 -0.12 13.11
N ARG A 113 12.52 0.62 12.07
CA ARG A 113 12.08 0.38 10.71
C ARG A 113 12.62 -0.97 10.26
N ASN A 114 11.71 -1.93 10.11
CA ASN A 114 12.08 -3.29 9.77
C ASN A 114 12.22 -3.42 8.25
N THR A 115 13.43 -3.22 7.71
CA THR A 115 13.73 -3.34 6.28
C THR A 115 13.59 -4.77 5.76
N ASP A 116 13.62 -5.75 6.66
CA ASP A 116 13.54 -7.19 6.33
C ASP A 116 12.11 -7.70 6.22
N SER A 117 11.13 -6.79 6.30
CA SER A 117 9.73 -7.10 6.06
C SER A 117 9.44 -7.15 4.55
N GLU A 118 9.94 -8.19 3.87
CA GLU A 118 9.38 -8.69 2.60
C GLU A 118 7.88 -9.09 2.73
N SER A 119 7.29 -8.94 3.92
CA SER A 119 5.90 -9.25 4.20
C SER A 119 4.97 -8.29 3.46
N ALA A 120 4.28 -8.82 2.44
CA ALA A 120 2.87 -8.52 2.16
C ALA A 120 2.46 -7.04 1.97
N TYR A 121 3.39 -6.10 1.77
CA TYR A 121 3.03 -4.72 1.53
C TYR A 121 2.51 -4.56 0.10
N ALA A 122 1.28 -4.04 -0.02
CA ALA A 122 0.79 -3.50 -1.26
C ALA A 122 1.62 -2.27 -1.66
N PHE A 123 2.03 -1.42 -0.70
CA PHE A 123 3.04 -0.39 -0.90
C PHE A 123 3.61 0.11 0.43
N ALA A 124 4.75 0.79 0.35
CA ALA A 124 5.34 1.62 1.40
C ALA A 124 5.65 3.01 0.81
N LEU A 125 5.14 4.06 1.46
CA LEU A 125 5.34 5.47 1.11
C LEU A 125 6.12 6.15 2.24
N MET A 126 7.30 6.67 1.94
CA MET A 126 8.14 7.43 2.86
C MET A 126 8.13 8.91 2.47
N LEU A 127 7.91 9.78 3.44
CA LEU A 127 8.00 11.23 3.34
C LEU A 127 9.09 11.70 4.29
N LYS A 128 10.25 12.06 3.76
CA LYS A 128 11.38 12.53 4.56
C LYS A 128 11.56 14.02 4.40
N LYS A 129 11.63 14.77 5.51
CA LYS A 129 11.89 16.20 5.50
C LYS A 129 13.21 16.52 4.78
N ILE A 130 13.15 17.50 3.88
CA ILE A 130 14.35 18.15 3.30
C ILE A 130 14.56 19.49 4.02
N ASP A 131 13.50 20.29 4.11
CA ASP A 131 13.43 21.56 4.86
C ASP A 131 12.04 21.72 5.52
N ASP A 132 11.77 22.86 6.14
CA ASP A 132 10.50 23.11 6.86
C ASP A 132 9.25 23.08 5.98
N THR A 133 9.42 23.15 4.66
CA THR A 133 8.34 23.29 3.68
C THR A 133 8.38 22.26 2.56
N THR A 134 9.39 21.39 2.53
CA THR A 134 9.56 20.38 1.47
C THR A 134 9.97 19.01 2.02
N VAL A 135 9.53 17.97 1.31
CA VAL A 135 9.84 16.58 1.61
C VAL A 135 10.34 15.86 0.36
N ASN A 136 11.24 14.90 0.56
CA ASN A 136 11.48 13.85 -0.43
C ASN A 136 10.45 12.75 -0.21
N ALA A 137 9.59 12.52 -1.20
CA ALA A 137 8.63 11.44 -1.19
C ALA A 137 9.18 10.26 -2.00
N THR A 138 9.21 9.07 -1.41
CA THR A 138 9.55 7.83 -2.11
C THR A 138 8.46 6.80 -1.88
N LEU A 139 8.03 6.12 -2.94
CA LEU A 139 7.01 5.09 -2.85
C LEU A 139 7.46 3.84 -3.59
N LYS A 140 7.29 2.69 -2.94
CA LYS A 140 7.55 1.36 -3.53
C LYS A 140 6.35 0.46 -3.29
N GLY A 141 5.89 -0.27 -4.30
CA GLY A 141 4.82 -1.25 -4.07
C GLY A 141 4.34 -1.97 -5.33
N ASP A 142 3.26 -2.72 -5.18
CA ASP A 142 2.42 -3.20 -6.27
C ASP A 142 2.01 -2.03 -7.17
N ARG A 143 2.10 -2.20 -8.49
CA ARG A 143 1.89 -1.12 -9.44
C ARG A 143 0.52 -0.46 -9.30
N TYR A 144 -0.52 -1.24 -9.08
CA TYR A 144 -1.89 -0.72 -9.01
C TYR A 144 -2.10 0.11 -7.74
N PHE A 145 -1.71 -0.43 -6.58
CA PHE A 145 -1.87 0.28 -5.31
C PHE A 145 -0.91 1.46 -5.16
N ALA A 146 0.32 1.32 -5.64
CA ALA A 146 1.33 2.39 -5.67
C ALA A 146 0.83 3.61 -6.44
N ASP A 147 0.22 3.40 -7.61
CA ASP A 147 -0.26 4.47 -8.48
C ASP A 147 -1.44 5.24 -7.84
N ILE A 148 -2.30 4.54 -7.10
CA ILE A 148 -3.39 5.15 -6.33
C ILE A 148 -2.82 6.02 -5.20
N ALA A 149 -1.93 5.46 -4.38
CA ALA A 149 -1.33 6.16 -3.26
C ALA A 149 -0.53 7.40 -3.72
N TRP A 150 0.18 7.29 -4.85
CA TRP A 150 0.92 8.40 -5.43
C TRP A 150 0.01 9.56 -5.86
N LYS A 151 -1.09 9.27 -6.57
CA LYS A 151 -2.08 10.29 -6.96
C LYS A 151 -2.74 10.96 -5.75
N ILE A 152 -2.99 10.20 -4.69
CA ILE A 152 -3.51 10.74 -3.43
C ILE A 152 -2.49 11.70 -2.80
N LEU A 153 -1.22 11.31 -2.74
CA LEU A 153 -0.14 12.17 -2.24
C LEU A 153 -0.01 13.47 -3.03
N GLN A 154 0.00 13.40 -4.37
CA GLN A 154 0.04 14.59 -5.22
C GLN A 154 -1.17 15.50 -4.99
N THR A 155 -2.35 14.92 -4.75
CA THR A 155 -3.55 15.68 -4.37
C THR A 155 -3.39 16.35 -3.00
N CYS A 156 -2.80 15.66 -2.03
CA CYS A 156 -2.53 16.21 -0.70
C CYS A 156 -1.50 17.35 -0.75
N ALA A 157 -0.43 17.21 -1.54
CA ALA A 157 0.61 18.23 -1.68
C ALA A 157 0.14 19.51 -2.40
N THR A 158 -0.86 19.38 -3.28
CA THR A 158 -1.46 20.53 -3.99
C THR A 158 -2.68 21.12 -3.28
N SER A 159 -3.25 20.40 -2.32
CA SER A 159 -4.36 20.88 -1.51
C SER A 159 -3.83 21.90 -0.50
N THR A 160 -4.14 23.18 -0.72
CA THR A 160 -3.83 24.31 0.18
C THR A 160 -4.57 24.27 1.53
N ALA A 161 -5.02 23.09 1.96
CA ALA A 161 -5.94 22.91 3.08
C ALA A 161 -5.29 22.06 4.17
N TYR A 162 -4.36 22.65 4.92
CA TYR A 162 -4.51 22.79 6.37
C TYR A 162 -3.51 23.85 6.88
N PRO A 163 -3.98 24.88 7.61
CA PRO A 163 -3.11 25.82 8.33
C PRO A 163 -2.43 25.18 9.55
#